data_AF-A0A7K4HH42-F1
#
_entry.id   AF-A0A7K4HH42-F1
#
_cell.length_a   1.000
_cell.length_b   1.000
_cell.length_c   1.000
_cell.angle_alpha   90.00
_cell.angle_beta   90.00
_cell.angle_gamma   90.00
#
_symmetry.space_group_name_H-M   'P 1'
#
loop_
_entity.id
_entity.type
_entity.pdbx_description
1 polymer ?
#
loop_
_entity_poly.entity_id
_entity_poly.type
_entity_poly.pdbx_seq_one_letter_code
_entity_poly.pdbx_strand_id
1 'polypeptide(L)'
;MVRKLRRIITGFNEEGKSIVAYEGPPFGQGLFEMWVTDRSPADNRHKKDAAKRKVLLEPPSNGSVFRFFQVSPEDPSRPIEEVEKEIAAVYAGIGASHCRTDISRDSRMHKTKTIDYIVLLEGEITLLLDEGEVDLKPFDVVIQRGTNHAWINKSSKPALLAAVLIDAEPI
;
A
#
# COMPACT_ATOMS: atom_id res chain seq x y z
N MET A 1 10.24 -0.71 18.75
CA MET A 1 10.43 0.68 18.30
C MET A 1 9.89 0.77 16.88
N VAL A 2 9.04 1.76 16.58
CA VAL A 2 8.61 2.00 15.19
C VAL A 2 9.85 2.38 14.38
N ARG A 3 10.19 1.58 13.37
CA ARG A 3 11.37 1.83 12.53
C ARG A 3 11.19 3.18 11.84
N LYS A 4 12.15 4.09 12.02
CA LYS A 4 12.12 5.40 11.35
C LYS A 4 12.34 5.18 9.85
N LEU A 5 11.27 5.31 9.07
CA LEU A 5 11.33 5.16 7.62
C LEU A 5 12.08 6.34 6.99
N ARG A 6 12.85 6.05 5.93
CA ARG A 6 13.64 7.01 5.16
C ARG A 6 13.46 6.72 3.68
N ARG A 7 13.28 7.77 2.89
CA ARG A 7 13.36 7.73 1.42
C ARG A 7 14.37 8.73 0.91
N ILE A 8 15.01 8.37 -0.19
CA ILE A 8 16.01 9.18 -0.89
C ILE A 8 15.50 9.31 -2.31
N ILE A 9 15.27 10.54 -2.75
CA ILE A 9 14.84 10.86 -4.11
C ILE A 9 16.04 11.44 -4.84
N THR A 10 16.39 10.84 -5.97
CA THR A 10 17.44 11.33 -6.86
C THR A 10 16.87 12.33 -7.87
N GLY A 11 17.73 13.19 -8.41
CA GLY A 11 17.38 14.09 -9.50
C GLY A 11 18.61 14.57 -10.24
N PHE A 12 18.47 15.71 -10.94
CA PHE A 12 19.55 16.34 -11.69
C PHE A 12 19.75 17.78 -11.22
N ASN A 13 21.01 18.24 -11.14
CA ASN A 13 21.34 19.65 -10.98
C ASN A 13 21.18 20.40 -12.33
N GLU A 14 21.52 21.70 -12.37
CA GLU A 14 21.40 22.54 -13.58
C GLU A 14 22.33 22.10 -14.73
N GLU A 15 23.42 21.39 -14.41
CA GLU A 15 24.38 20.84 -15.38
C GLU A 15 24.01 19.42 -15.85
N GLY A 16 22.88 18.87 -15.40
CA GLY A 16 22.45 17.51 -15.73
C GLY A 16 23.20 16.41 -14.97
N LYS A 17 23.89 16.71 -13.87
CA LYS A 17 24.55 15.72 -13.00
C LYS A 17 23.57 15.15 -11.97
N SER A 18 23.70 13.85 -11.68
CA SER A 18 22.88 13.16 -10.68
C SER A 18 23.15 13.66 -9.26
N ILE A 19 22.09 13.93 -8.50
CA ILE A 19 22.15 14.43 -7.12
C ILE A 19 21.09 13.77 -6.23
N VAL A 20 21.23 13.89 -4.92
CA VAL A 20 20.13 13.69 -3.96
C VAL A 20 19.26 14.95 -4.00
N ALA A 21 18.05 14.83 -4.53
CA ALA A 21 17.09 15.93 -4.60
C ALA A 21 16.28 16.06 -3.30
N TYR A 22 16.05 14.95 -2.60
CA TYR A 22 15.41 14.94 -1.29
C TYR A 22 15.87 13.74 -0.46
N GLU A 23 16.04 13.98 0.83
CA GLU A 23 16.23 12.95 1.83
C GLU A 23 15.34 13.25 3.04
N GLY A 24 14.54 12.28 3.46
CA GLY A 24 13.65 12.47 4.61
C GLY A 24 12.65 11.33 4.80
N PRO A 25 11.62 11.54 5.63
CA PRO A 25 10.58 10.55 5.84
C PRO A 25 9.68 10.38 4.59
N PRO A 26 8.93 9.26 4.50
CA PRO A 26 7.83 9.13 3.55
C PRO A 26 6.70 10.10 3.86
N PHE A 27 5.82 10.32 2.88
CA PHE A 27 4.60 11.10 3.08
C PHE A 27 3.44 10.19 3.51
N GLY A 28 2.49 10.69 4.28
CA GLY A 28 1.30 9.93 4.72
C GLY A 28 1.40 9.30 6.12
N GLN A 29 0.28 8.73 6.57
CA GLN A 29 0.11 8.07 7.86
C GLN A 29 -0.61 6.72 7.63
N GLY A 30 -0.06 5.62 8.15
CA GLY A 30 -0.57 4.26 7.90
C GLY A 30 -0.18 3.71 6.53
N LEU A 31 -0.46 4.46 5.46
CA LEU A 31 0.13 4.31 4.13
C LEU A 31 1.28 5.31 3.99
N PHE A 32 2.49 4.80 3.86
CA PHE A 32 3.72 5.58 3.76
C PHE A 32 4.15 5.65 2.29
N GLU A 33 3.70 6.69 1.60
CA GLU A 33 3.99 6.91 0.19
C GLU A 33 5.48 7.20 -0.02
N MET A 34 6.11 6.35 -0.82
CA MET A 34 7.50 6.51 -1.23
C MET A 34 7.56 7.35 -2.51
N TRP A 35 6.76 6.98 -3.52
CA TRP A 35 6.68 7.67 -4.81
C TRP A 35 5.39 7.34 -5.56
N VAL A 36 4.95 8.25 -6.42
CA VAL A 36 3.80 8.05 -7.33
C VAL A 36 4.23 8.43 -8.75
N THR A 37 3.76 7.70 -9.75
CA THR A 37 3.86 8.09 -11.15
C THR A 37 2.46 8.28 -11.74
N ASP A 38 2.27 9.37 -12.49
CA ASP A 38 0.97 9.69 -13.09
C ASP A 38 0.71 8.95 -14.42
N ARG A 39 1.74 8.28 -14.97
CA ARG A 39 1.67 7.55 -16.24
C ARG A 39 2.84 6.57 -16.40
N SER A 40 2.69 5.66 -17.36
CA SER A 40 3.71 4.75 -17.85
C SER A 40 3.86 4.92 -19.37
N PRO A 41 5.07 5.17 -19.91
CA PRO A 41 6.33 5.36 -19.19
C PRO A 41 6.36 6.64 -18.32
N ALA A 42 7.03 6.56 -17.16
CA ALA A 42 7.13 7.65 -16.19
C ALA A 42 7.97 8.85 -16.70
N ASP A 43 7.75 10.03 -16.12
CA ASP A 43 8.52 11.26 -16.41
C ASP A 43 9.50 11.60 -15.29
N ASN A 44 10.79 11.44 -15.54
CA ASN A 44 11.85 11.75 -14.56
C ASN A 44 12.31 13.22 -14.59
N ARG A 45 11.71 14.08 -15.42
CA ARG A 45 12.14 15.49 -15.55
C ARG A 45 11.52 16.40 -14.49
N HIS A 46 10.45 15.96 -13.82
CA HIS A 46 9.77 16.78 -12.83
C HIS A 46 10.59 16.88 -11.54
N LYS A 47 10.77 18.10 -11.02
CA LYS A 47 11.49 18.37 -9.77
C LYS A 47 10.61 18.30 -8.51
N LYS A 48 9.31 18.03 -8.68
CA LYS A 48 8.36 17.95 -7.55
C LYS A 48 8.39 16.55 -6.95
N ASP A 49 8.26 16.50 -5.63
CA ASP A 49 8.08 15.25 -4.90
C ASP A 49 6.67 14.70 -5.17
N ALA A 50 6.59 13.62 -5.96
CA ALA A 50 5.32 13.08 -6.43
C ALA A 50 4.48 12.44 -5.30
N ALA A 51 5.08 12.11 -4.15
CA ALA A 51 4.33 11.56 -3.02
C ALA A 51 3.56 12.63 -2.22
N LYS A 52 3.91 13.92 -2.36
CA LYS A 52 3.26 15.03 -1.63
C LYS A 52 1.91 15.40 -2.25
N ARG A 53 0.97 14.47 -2.18
CA ARG A 53 -0.40 14.61 -2.68
C ARG A 53 -1.38 13.91 -1.74
N LYS A 54 -2.69 14.04 -2.00
CA LYS A 54 -3.71 13.27 -1.27
C LYS A 54 -3.41 11.78 -1.44
N VAL A 55 -3.30 11.06 -0.33
CA VAL A 55 -3.12 9.60 -0.32
C VAL A 55 -4.42 8.96 -0.81
N LEU A 56 -4.31 8.15 -1.85
CA LEU A 56 -5.39 7.34 -2.42
C LEU A 56 -4.94 5.88 -2.45
N LEU A 57 -5.87 4.92 -2.33
CA LEU A 57 -5.50 3.51 -2.38
C LEU A 57 -4.93 3.13 -3.75
N GLU A 58 -5.69 3.40 -4.82
CA GLU A 58 -5.32 3.07 -6.19
C GLU A 58 -4.31 4.09 -6.76
N PRO A 59 -3.42 3.67 -7.68
CA PRO A 59 -2.55 4.58 -8.41
C PRO A 59 -3.35 5.50 -9.36
N PRO A 60 -2.74 6.58 -9.88
CA PRO A 60 -3.30 7.30 -11.03
C PRO A 60 -3.51 6.37 -12.24
N SER A 61 -4.46 6.70 -13.12
CA SER A 61 -4.69 5.95 -14.36
C SER A 61 -3.42 5.90 -15.24
N ASN A 62 -3.12 4.71 -15.78
CA ASN A 62 -1.88 4.35 -16.46
C ASN A 62 -0.61 4.59 -15.61
N GLY A 63 -0.74 4.80 -14.30
CA GLY A 63 0.34 5.17 -13.39
C GLY A 63 0.72 4.06 -12.42
N SER A 64 1.47 4.44 -11.39
CA SER A 64 1.87 3.53 -10.32
C SER A 64 2.05 4.24 -8.99
N VAL A 65 2.03 3.48 -7.90
CA VAL A 65 2.39 3.96 -6.58
C VAL A 65 3.28 2.94 -5.87
N PHE A 66 4.37 3.42 -5.29
CA PHE A 66 5.22 2.65 -4.39
C PHE A 66 5.06 3.17 -2.97
N ARG A 67 4.73 2.28 -2.03
CA ARG A 67 4.50 2.64 -0.63
C ARG A 67 4.87 1.50 0.30
N PHE A 68 5.09 1.86 1.56
CA PHE A 68 5.01 0.89 2.65
C PHE A 68 3.67 1.03 3.36
N PHE A 69 3.19 -0.05 3.94
CA PHE A 69 2.03 -0.01 4.83
C PHE A 69 2.23 -0.98 5.99
N GLN A 70 1.63 -0.63 7.13
CA GLN A 70 1.74 -1.42 8.34
C GLN A 70 0.37 -2.00 8.70
N VAL A 71 0.34 -3.28 9.02
CA VAL A 71 -0.86 -3.97 9.50
C VAL A 71 -0.68 -4.26 10.99
N SER A 72 -1.50 -3.64 11.81
CA SER A 72 -1.53 -3.89 13.26
C SER A 72 -2.12 -5.26 13.56
N PRO A 73 -1.74 -5.89 14.69
CA PRO A 73 -2.43 -7.05 15.24
C PRO A 73 -3.94 -6.88 15.27
N GLU A 74 -4.65 -7.97 15.03
CA GLU A 74 -6.08 -8.03 15.30
C GLU A 74 -6.36 -7.94 16.80
N ASP A 75 -7.47 -7.29 17.14
CA ASP A 75 -8.02 -7.31 18.49
C ASP A 75 -9.40 -7.99 18.46
N PRO A 76 -9.46 -9.30 18.75
CA PRO A 76 -10.70 -10.07 18.67
C PRO A 76 -11.71 -9.69 19.77
N SER A 77 -11.33 -8.87 20.75
CA SER A 77 -12.25 -8.40 21.79
C SER A 77 -13.18 -7.28 21.31
N ARG A 78 -12.86 -6.65 20.17
CA ARG A 78 -13.62 -5.53 19.64
C ARG A 78 -14.89 -6.00 18.93
N PRO A 79 -16.02 -5.30 19.07
CA PRO A 79 -17.24 -5.62 18.33
C PRO A 79 -17.03 -5.52 16.82
N ILE A 80 -17.45 -6.55 16.08
CA ILE A 80 -17.25 -6.66 14.62
C ILE A 80 -17.85 -5.45 13.88
N GLU A 81 -19.04 -5.00 14.30
CA GLU A 81 -19.74 -3.87 13.68
C GLU A 81 -18.97 -2.55 13.83
N GLU A 82 -18.32 -2.33 14.98
CA GLU A 82 -17.50 -1.13 15.21
C GLU A 82 -16.23 -1.18 14.36
N VAL A 83 -15.59 -2.35 14.30
CA VAL A 83 -14.40 -2.59 13.47
C VAL A 83 -14.73 -2.36 11.98
N GLU A 84 -15.86 -2.89 11.49
CA GLU A 84 -16.31 -2.68 10.12
C GLU A 84 -16.50 -1.19 9.81
N LYS A 85 -17.21 -0.46 10.68
CA LYS A 85 -17.47 0.98 10.50
C LYS A 85 -16.18 1.80 10.43
N GLU A 86 -15.21 1.49 11.27
CA GLU A 86 -13.90 2.14 11.24
C GLU A 86 -13.14 1.85 9.95
N ILE A 87 -13.13 0.59 9.51
CA ILE A 87 -12.52 0.20 8.25
C ILE A 87 -13.21 0.89 7.08
N ALA A 88 -14.54 0.98 7.07
CA ALA A 88 -15.30 1.73 6.08
C ALA A 88 -14.86 3.19 5.98
N ALA A 89 -14.70 3.85 7.13
CA ALA A 89 -14.23 5.22 7.20
C ALA A 89 -12.78 5.37 6.68
N VAL A 90 -11.89 4.43 7.01
CA VAL A 90 -10.51 4.41 6.50
C VAL A 90 -10.50 4.29 4.98
N TYR A 91 -11.22 3.32 4.40
CA TYR A 91 -11.32 3.15 2.95
C TYR A 91 -11.93 4.37 2.26
N ALA A 92 -12.94 5.01 2.85
CA ALA A 92 -13.49 6.26 2.33
C ALA A 92 -12.46 7.39 2.33
N GLY A 93 -11.67 7.53 3.40
CA GLY A 93 -10.63 8.55 3.53
C GLY A 93 -9.55 8.46 2.45
N ILE A 94 -9.20 7.24 2.03
CA ILE A 94 -8.24 6.96 0.95
C ILE A 94 -8.92 6.78 -0.43
N GLY A 95 -10.19 7.19 -0.56
CA GLY A 95 -10.91 7.19 -1.84
C GLY A 95 -11.16 5.81 -2.43
N ALA A 96 -11.38 4.81 -1.58
CA ALA A 96 -11.41 3.39 -1.95
C ALA A 96 -12.67 2.65 -1.46
N SER A 97 -13.74 3.36 -1.14
CA SER A 97 -15.02 2.74 -0.76
C SER A 97 -15.51 1.77 -1.84
N HIS A 98 -15.30 2.09 -3.12
CA HIS A 98 -15.70 1.24 -4.25
C HIS A 98 -14.86 -0.04 -4.39
N CYS A 99 -13.69 -0.12 -3.75
CA CYS A 99 -12.84 -1.30 -3.77
C CYS A 99 -13.38 -2.42 -2.85
N ARG A 100 -14.25 -2.10 -1.88
CA ARG A 100 -14.84 -3.06 -0.92
C ARG A 100 -16.05 -3.78 -1.52
N THR A 101 -15.81 -4.58 -2.56
CA THR A 101 -16.87 -5.20 -3.37
C THR A 101 -17.51 -6.44 -2.72
N ASP A 102 -16.70 -7.29 -2.08
CA ASP A 102 -17.17 -8.41 -1.24
C ASP A 102 -16.33 -8.46 0.04
N ILE A 103 -17.00 -8.22 1.16
CA ILE A 103 -16.42 -8.19 2.52
C ILE A 103 -16.96 -9.30 3.42
N SER A 104 -17.60 -10.31 2.84
CA SER A 104 -18.27 -11.39 3.58
C SER A 104 -17.32 -12.19 4.47
N ARG A 105 -16.07 -12.39 4.03
CA ARG A 105 -15.03 -13.10 4.80
C ARG A 105 -14.34 -12.21 5.83
N ASP A 106 -14.11 -10.95 5.50
CA ASP A 106 -13.46 -9.99 6.38
C ASP A 106 -13.73 -8.55 5.94
N SER A 107 -13.90 -7.62 6.89
CA SER A 107 -14.21 -6.22 6.63
C SER A 107 -13.10 -5.47 5.88
N ARG A 108 -11.84 -5.95 5.94
CA ARG A 108 -10.69 -5.40 5.19
C ARG A 108 -10.59 -5.89 3.75
N MET A 109 -11.42 -6.85 3.33
CA MET A 109 -11.40 -7.36 1.95
C MET A 109 -11.64 -6.23 0.95
N HIS A 110 -10.81 -6.19 -0.08
CA HIS A 110 -10.91 -5.22 -1.16
C HIS A 110 -10.28 -5.73 -2.45
N LYS A 111 -10.73 -5.15 -3.56
CA LYS A 111 -10.25 -5.39 -4.93
C LYS A 111 -9.98 -4.07 -5.63
N THR A 112 -8.80 -3.95 -6.23
CA THR A 112 -8.35 -2.79 -7.02
C THR A 112 -8.12 -3.20 -8.47
N LYS A 113 -8.18 -2.23 -9.40
CA LYS A 113 -7.83 -2.46 -10.82
C LYS A 113 -6.32 -2.35 -11.03
N THR A 114 -5.57 -3.21 -10.35
CA THR A 114 -4.11 -3.13 -10.33
C THR A 114 -3.44 -4.50 -10.40
N ILE A 115 -2.19 -4.49 -10.85
CA ILE A 115 -1.23 -5.54 -10.51
C ILE A 115 -0.30 -5.00 -9.44
N ASP A 116 -0.11 -5.77 -8.37
CA ASP A 116 0.68 -5.34 -7.22
C ASP A 116 1.84 -6.30 -6.97
N TYR A 117 3.02 -5.73 -6.74
CA TYR A 117 4.19 -6.44 -6.24
C TYR A 117 4.37 -6.12 -4.77
N ILE A 118 4.07 -7.08 -3.90
CA ILE A 118 3.99 -6.88 -2.46
C ILE A 118 5.02 -7.76 -1.78
N VAL A 119 5.84 -7.19 -0.90
CA VAL A 119 6.89 -7.91 -0.17
C VAL A 119 6.67 -7.70 1.33
N LEU A 120 6.60 -8.79 2.09
CA LEU A 120 6.64 -8.71 3.55
C LEU A 120 8.07 -8.34 3.97
N LEU A 121 8.26 -7.22 4.68
CA LEU A 121 9.58 -6.78 5.14
C LEU A 121 9.88 -7.20 6.57
N GLU A 122 8.87 -7.19 7.44
CA GLU A 122 9.00 -7.45 8.87
C GLU A 122 7.68 -7.97 9.45
N GLY A 123 7.77 -8.87 10.43
CA GLY A 123 6.61 -9.47 11.10
C GLY A 123 6.12 -10.72 10.40
N GLU A 124 4.86 -11.08 10.69
CA GLU A 124 4.14 -12.22 10.14
C GLU A 124 2.77 -11.71 9.69
N ILE A 125 2.31 -12.13 8.51
CA ILE A 125 1.02 -11.72 7.96
C ILE A 125 0.39 -12.87 7.18
N THR A 126 -0.93 -12.99 7.25
CA THR A 126 -1.71 -13.90 6.42
C THR A 126 -2.35 -13.11 5.27
N LEU A 127 -2.17 -13.57 4.04
CA LEU A 127 -2.97 -13.14 2.89
C LEU A 127 -4.27 -13.96 2.86
N LEU A 128 -5.39 -13.27 2.99
CA LEU A 128 -6.73 -13.84 2.84
C LEU A 128 -7.26 -13.52 1.44
N LEU A 129 -7.79 -14.51 0.73
CA LEU A 129 -8.43 -14.37 -0.59
C LEU A 129 -9.92 -14.72 -0.52
N ASP A 130 -10.63 -14.76 -1.65
CA ASP A 130 -12.01 -15.29 -1.68
C ASP A 130 -12.03 -16.76 -1.23
N GLU A 131 -11.08 -17.57 -1.72
CA GLU A 131 -10.90 -18.97 -1.34
C GLU A 131 -9.50 -19.20 -0.76
N GLY A 132 -9.45 -19.74 0.46
CA GLY A 132 -8.19 -20.04 1.15
C GLY A 132 -7.51 -18.83 1.80
N GLU A 133 -6.37 -19.11 2.40
CA GLU A 133 -5.45 -18.14 2.99
C GLU A 133 -4.02 -18.71 2.98
N VAL A 134 -3.01 -17.85 3.04
CA VAL A 134 -1.60 -18.25 3.09
C VAL A 134 -0.83 -17.35 4.05
N ASP A 135 -0.01 -17.95 4.91
CA ASP A 135 0.88 -17.22 5.83
C ASP A 135 2.20 -16.87 5.13
N LEU A 136 2.67 -15.65 5.36
CA LEU A 136 3.90 -15.11 4.78
C LEU A 136 4.95 -14.87 5.87
N LYS A 137 6.21 -14.99 5.47
CA LYS A 137 7.40 -14.64 6.24
C LYS A 137 8.16 -13.49 5.57
N PRO A 138 9.05 -12.79 6.30
CA PRO A 138 9.84 -11.72 5.70
C PRO A 138 10.58 -12.19 4.45
N PHE A 139 10.54 -11.34 3.42
CA PHE A 139 11.01 -11.54 2.05
C PHE A 139 10.13 -12.41 1.13
N ASP A 140 9.02 -12.95 1.63
CA ASP A 140 8.01 -13.53 0.73
C ASP A 140 7.38 -12.43 -0.13
N VAL A 141 7.09 -12.78 -1.38
CA VAL A 141 6.54 -11.87 -2.39
C VAL A 141 5.19 -12.36 -2.85
N VAL A 142 4.20 -11.47 -2.83
CA VAL A 142 2.88 -11.68 -3.41
C VAL A 142 2.77 -10.88 -4.70
N ILE A 143 2.35 -11.56 -5.76
CA ILE A 143 1.96 -10.95 -7.02
C ILE A 143 0.43 -10.87 -7.04
N GLN A 144 -0.13 -9.76 -6.58
CA GLN A 144 -1.58 -9.57 -6.48
C GLN A 144 -2.11 -9.15 -7.85
N ARG A 145 -2.93 -9.98 -8.49
CA ARG A 145 -3.39 -9.76 -9.87
C ARG A 145 -4.86 -9.33 -9.89
N GLY A 146 -5.17 -8.18 -9.31
CA GLY A 146 -6.53 -7.64 -9.27
C GLY A 146 -7.54 -8.54 -8.53
N THR A 147 -7.08 -9.39 -7.60
CA THR A 147 -7.90 -10.33 -6.83
C THR A 147 -8.38 -9.70 -5.51
N ASN A 148 -9.60 -10.05 -5.08
CA ASN A 148 -10.14 -9.60 -3.80
C ASN A 148 -9.32 -10.21 -2.65
N HIS A 149 -8.93 -9.39 -1.68
CA HIS A 149 -8.02 -9.82 -0.63
C HIS A 149 -8.04 -8.96 0.63
N ALA A 150 -7.52 -9.52 1.72
CA ALA A 150 -7.24 -8.82 2.97
C ALA A 150 -5.90 -9.27 3.56
N TRP A 151 -5.29 -8.38 4.35
CA TRP A 151 -4.07 -8.64 5.12
C TRP A 151 -4.43 -8.82 6.59
N ILE A 152 -4.24 -10.02 7.10
CA ILE A 152 -4.66 -10.42 8.44
C ILE A 152 -3.42 -10.63 9.30
N ASN A 153 -3.32 -9.88 10.41
CA ASN A 153 -2.20 -10.01 11.34
C ASN A 153 -2.66 -10.70 12.62
N LYS A 154 -2.51 -12.03 12.62
CA LYS A 154 -2.84 -12.91 13.76
C LYS A 154 -1.76 -12.88 14.86
N SER A 155 -0.67 -12.13 14.66
CA SER A 155 0.46 -12.05 15.60
C SER A 155 0.26 -10.94 16.65
N SER A 156 1.18 -10.82 17.60
CA SER A 156 1.17 -9.76 18.63
C SER A 156 1.96 -8.50 18.26
N LYS A 157 2.57 -8.46 17.07
CA LYS A 157 3.41 -7.34 16.61
C LYS A 157 2.94 -6.84 15.25
N PRO A 158 3.11 -5.55 14.94
CA PRO A 158 2.78 -5.05 13.60
C PRO A 158 3.63 -5.72 12.51
N ALA A 159 3.03 -5.95 11.34
CA ALA A 159 3.72 -6.39 10.13
C ALA A 159 3.93 -5.20 9.19
N LEU A 160 5.09 -5.11 8.53
CA LEU A 160 5.42 -4.06 7.58
C LEU A 160 5.57 -4.66 6.19
N LEU A 161 4.82 -4.13 5.22
CA LEU A 161 4.89 -4.56 3.83
C LEU A 161 5.33 -3.40 2.93
N ALA A 162 6.02 -3.74 1.84
CA ALA A 162 6.27 -2.86 0.71
C ALA A 162 5.36 -3.26 -0.45
N ALA A 163 4.75 -2.30 -1.14
CA ALA A 163 3.89 -2.56 -2.28
C ALA A 163 4.17 -1.57 -3.42
N VAL A 164 4.27 -2.11 -4.64
CA VAL A 164 4.19 -1.35 -5.89
C VAL A 164 2.89 -1.73 -6.57
N LEU A 165 1.94 -0.81 -6.61
CA LEU A 165 0.67 -0.99 -7.33
C LEU A 165 0.79 -0.30 -8.68
N ILE A 166 0.40 -0.99 -9.75
CA ILE A 166 0.42 -0.48 -11.12
C ILE A 166 -0.99 -0.59 -11.68
N ASP A 167 -1.48 0.49 -12.28
CA ASP A 167 -2.79 0.49 -12.95
C ASP A 167 -2.86 -0.65 -13.98
N ALA A 168 -3.99 -1.37 -13.99
CA ALA A 168 -4.19 -2.53 -14.83
C ALA A 168 -5.63 -2.59 -15.33
N GLU A 169 -5.82 -3.26 -16.47
CA GLU A 169 -7.16 -3.59 -16.94
C GLU A 169 -7.91 -4.43 -15.89
N PRO A 170 -9.19 -4.14 -15.63
CA PRO A 170 -9.98 -4.91 -14.68
C PRO A 170 -10.19 -6.35 -15.15
N ILE A 171 -10.30 -7.26 -14.18
CA ILE A 171 -10.77 -8.65 -14.36
C ILE A 171 -12.26 -8.73 -14.07
#